data_AF-U1N477-F1
#
_entry.id   AF-U1N477-F1
#
_cell.length_a   1.000
_cell.length_b   1.000
_cell.length_c   1.000
_cell.angle_alpha   90.00
_cell.angle_beta   90.00
_cell.angle_gamma   90.00
#
_symmetry.space_group_name_H-M   'P 1'
#
loop_
_entity.id
_entity.type
_entity.pdbx_description
1 polymer ?
#
loop_
_entity_poly.entity_id
_entity_poly.type
_entity_poly.pdbx_seq_one_letter_code
_entity_poly.pdbx_strand_id
1 'polypeptide(L)' 'MVAPGPDAEQAFRLGIIAGAIVGIAAIAVIYMLGNTSVWFIGYVVVILFPVYLVVVAAILSVWLGYDVDPGQLEPVSKSR' A
#
# COMPACT_ATOMS: atom_id res chain seq x y z
N MET A 1 7.28 22.77 3.00
CA MET A 1 7.26 21.29 2.84
C MET A 1 8.50 20.88 2.07
N VAL A 2 9.41 20.13 2.68
CA VAL A 2 10.48 19.47 1.94
C VAL A 2 9.83 18.24 1.33
N ALA A 3 9.71 18.20 0.00
CA ALA A 3 9.27 17.00 -0.68
C ALA A 3 10.24 15.86 -0.31
N PRO A 4 9.74 14.65 0.01
CA PRO A 4 10.60 13.51 0.30
C PRO A 4 11.64 13.35 -0.80
N GLY A 5 12.90 13.19 -0.39
CA GLY A 5 14.02 13.13 -1.31
C GLY A 5 13.96 11.90 -2.22
N PRO A 6 14.77 11.86 -3.30
CA PRO A 6 14.79 10.75 -4.26
C PRO A 6 14.94 9.36 -3.63
N ASP A 7 15.65 9.27 -2.52
CA ASP A 7 15.85 8.03 -1.76
C ASP A 7 14.54 7.46 -1.19
N ALA A 8 13.64 8.32 -0.70
CA ALA A 8 12.35 7.92 -0.17
C ALA A 8 11.42 7.41 -1.29
N GLU A 9 11.44 8.05 -2.45
CA GLU A 9 10.66 7.60 -3.61
C GLU A 9 11.15 6.23 -4.13
N GLN A 10 12.46 6.04 -4.17
CA GLN A 10 13.05 4.77 -4.59
C GLN A 10 12.75 3.64 -3.57
N ALA A 11 12.83 3.95 -2.28
CA ALA A 11 12.45 3.03 -1.20
C ALA A 11 10.95 2.67 -1.25
N PHE A 12 10.08 3.64 -1.51
CA PHE A 12 8.64 3.41 -1.67
C PHE A 12 8.37 2.43 -2.82
N ARG A 13 8.96 2.70 -3.99
CA ARG A 13 8.79 1.84 -5.17
C ARG A 13 9.29 0.42 -4.93
N LEU A 14 10.45 0.26 -4.27
CA LEU A 14 10.97 -1.05 -3.88
C LEU A 14 10.05 -1.75 -2.87
N GLY A 15 9.54 -1.02 -1.88
CA GLY A 15 8.60 -1.53 -0.88
C GLY A 15 7.30 -2.06 -1.51
N ILE A 16 6.74 -1.35 -2.48
CA ILE A 16 5.55 -1.80 -3.22
C ILE A 16 5.85 -3.08 -4.02
N ILE A 17 6.98 -3.14 -4.72
CA ILE A 17 7.37 -4.34 -5.48
C ILE A 17 7.55 -5.53 -4.54
N ALA A 18 8.28 -5.36 -3.43
CA ALA A 18 8.47 -6.39 -2.43
C ALA A 18 7.14 -6.84 -1.81
N GLY A 19 6.26 -5.89 -1.45
CA GLY A 19 4.93 -6.17 -0.93
C GLY A 19 4.05 -6.94 -1.90
N ALA A 20 4.10 -6.63 -3.20
CA ALA A 20 3.39 -7.37 -4.24
C ALA A 20 3.91 -8.81 -4.35
N ILE A 21 5.22 -9.02 -4.33
CA ILE A 21 5.83 -10.36 -4.35
C ILE A 21 5.37 -11.18 -3.12
N VAL A 22 5.38 -10.57 -1.93
CA VAL A 22 4.89 -11.23 -0.70
C VAL A 22 3.41 -11.61 -0.83
N GLY A 23 2.56 -10.72 -1.36
CA GLY A 23 1.15 -11.02 -1.56
C GLY A 23 0.91 -12.16 -2.56
N ILE A 24 1.66 -12.19 -3.66
CA ILE A 24 1.58 -13.29 -4.65
C ILE A 24 2.05 -14.61 -4.02
N ALA A 25 3.14 -14.61 -3.27
CA ALA A 25 3.63 -15.79 -2.58
C ALA A 25 2.60 -16.33 -1.58
N ALA A 26 1.93 -15.45 -0.83
CA ALA A 26 0.86 -15.85 0.07
C ALA A 26 -0.32 -16.49 -0.67
N ILE A 27 -0.76 -15.93 -1.81
CA ILE A 27 -1.81 -16.52 -2.66
C ILE A 27 -1.38 -17.91 -3.16
N ALA A 28 -0.13 -18.07 -3.61
CA ALA A 28 0.39 -19.35 -4.08
C ALA A 28 0.40 -20.40 -2.96
N VAL A 29 0.85 -20.04 -1.75
CA VAL A 29 0.82 -20.93 -0.59
C VAL A 29 -0.62 -21.36 -0.26
N ILE A 30 -1.56 -20.41 -0.22
CA ILE A 30 -2.98 -20.71 0.02
C ILE A 30 -3.51 -21.68 -1.03
N TYR A 31 -3.19 -21.45 -2.31
CA TYR A 31 -3.59 -22.34 -3.39
C TYR A 31 -3.03 -23.75 -3.23
N MET A 32 -1.75 -23.87 -2.85
CA MET A 32 -1.09 -25.17 -2.63
C MET A 32 -1.68 -25.96 -1.46
N LEU A 33 -2.27 -25.29 -0.46
CA LEU A 33 -2.98 -25.95 0.65
C LEU A 33 -4.31 -26.61 0.21
N GLY A 34 -4.71 -26.45 -1.05
CA GLY A 34 -5.70 -27.32 -1.72
C GLY A 34 -7.16 -27.02 -1.42
N ASN A 35 -7.47 -26.13 -0.48
CA ASN A 35 -8.84 -25.83 -0.05
C ASN A 35 -9.41 -24.56 -0.68
N THR A 36 -9.07 -24.26 -1.94
CA THR A 36 -9.40 -22.97 -2.56
C THR A 36 -10.07 -23.12 -3.93
N SER A 37 -11.25 -22.51 -4.05
CA SER A 37 -11.99 -22.41 -5.32
C SER A 37 -11.36 -21.38 -6.27
N VAL A 38 -11.44 -21.61 -7.59
CA VAL A 38 -11.04 -20.62 -8.61
C VAL A 38 -11.73 -19.27 -8.41
N TRP A 39 -13.00 -19.28 -8.01
CA TRP A 39 -13.76 -18.05 -7.73
C TRP A 39 -13.19 -17.27 -6.56
N PHE A 40 -12.72 -17.98 -5.53
CA PHE A 40 -12.08 -17.35 -4.38
C PHE A 40 -10.74 -16.72 -4.78
N ILE A 41 -9.92 -17.41 -5.58
CA ILE A 41 -8.66 -16.84 -6.09
C ILE A 41 -8.95 -15.59 -6.95
N GLY A 42 -9.97 -15.64 -7.81
CA GLY A 42 -10.40 -14.48 -8.58
C GLY A 42 -10.81 -13.30 -7.69
N TYR A 43 -11.60 -13.55 -6.65
CA TYR A 43 -11.98 -12.54 -5.66
C TYR A 43 -10.76 -11.94 -4.94
N VAL A 44 -9.83 -12.78 -4.49
CA VAL A 44 -8.61 -12.32 -3.81
C VAL A 44 -7.78 -11.44 -4.73
N VAL A 45 -7.55 -11.84 -5.98
CA VAL A 45 -6.71 -11.11 -6.92
C VAL A 45 -7.35 -9.80 -7.39
N VAL A 46 -8.66 -9.79 -7.66
CA VAL A 46 -9.34 -8.63 -8.25
C VAL A 46 -9.75 -7.60 -7.21
N ILE A 47 -10.11 -8.04 -5.99
CA ILE A 47 -10.66 -7.14 -4.96
C ILE A 47 -9.69 -6.99 -3.79
N LEU A 48 -9.25 -8.09 -3.17
CA LEU A 48 -8.45 -8.01 -1.95
C LEU A 48 -7.02 -7.55 -2.20
N PHE A 49 -6.41 -7.98 -3.30
CA PHE A 49 -5.02 -7.67 -3.61
C PHE A 49 -4.79 -6.17 -3.86
N PRO A 50 -5.65 -5.45 -4.61
CA PRO A 50 -5.58 -3.99 -4.67
C PRO A 50 -5.71 -3.31 -3.32
N VAL A 51 -6.66 -3.73 -2.48
CA VAL A 51 -6.85 -3.17 -1.13
C VAL A 51 -5.62 -3.42 -0.26
N TYR A 52 -5.05 -4.63 -0.32
CA TYR A 52 -3.80 -4.96 0.35
C TYR A 52 -2.65 -4.04 -0.08
N LEU A 53 -2.49 -3.78 -1.38
CA LEU A 53 -1.46 -2.86 -1.88
C LEU A 53 -1.66 -1.42 -1.39
N VAL A 54 -2.91 -0.95 -1.27
CA VAL A 54 -3.22 0.36 -0.69
C VAL A 54 -2.81 0.41 0.79
N VAL A 55 -3.05 -0.66 1.56
CA VAL A 55 -2.61 -0.73 2.95
C VAL A 55 -1.09 -0.74 3.05
N VAL A 56 -0.40 -1.52 2.21
CA VAL A 56 1.07 -1.52 2.14
C VAL A 56 1.59 -0.12 1.79
N ALA A 57 0.98 0.53 0.80
CA ALA A 57 1.34 1.90 0.41
C ALA A 57 1.15 2.87 1.58
N ALA A 58 0.03 2.82 2.29
CA ALA A 58 -0.22 3.69 3.44
C ALA A 58 0.82 3.49 4.56
N ILE A 59 1.13 2.24 4.89
CA ILE A 59 2.17 1.91 5.88
C ILE A 59 3.53 2.45 5.44
N LEU A 60 3.91 2.23 4.17
CA LEU A 60 5.17 2.74 3.61
C LEU A 60 5.21 4.27 3.60
N SER A 61 4.12 4.94 3.25
CA SER A 61 4.02 6.40 3.27
C SER A 61 4.27 6.94 4.67
N VAL A 62 3.65 6.37 5.71
CA VAL A 62 3.91 6.78 7.09
C VAL A 62 5.36 6.50 7.49
N TRP A 63 5.88 5.31 7.18
CA TRP A 63 7.26 4.93 7.52
C TRP A 63 8.32 5.79 6.84
N LEU A 64 8.07 6.20 5.59
CA LEU A 64 8.99 7.03 4.80
C LEU A 64 8.79 8.53 5.04
N GLY A 65 7.90 8.91 5.97
CA GLY A 65 7.68 10.31 6.33
C GLY A 65 6.92 11.11 5.27
N TYR A 66 6.11 10.45 4.42
CA TYR A 66 5.12 11.12 3.58
C TYR A 66 3.91 11.61 4.40
N ASP A 67 3.81 11.28 5.69
CA ASP A 67 2.74 11.76 6.56
C ASP A 67 2.75 13.28 6.64
N VAL A 68 1.58 13.88 6.43
CA VAL A 68 1.40 15.33 6.52
C VAL A 68 0.96 15.62 7.94
N ASP A 69 1.79 16.35 8.69
CA ASP A 69 1.44 16.78 10.03
C ASP A 69 0.08 17.51 10.00
N PRO A 70 -0.98 16.98 10.65
CA PRO A 70 -2.30 17.60 10.63
C PRO A 70 -2.29 19.01 11.26
N GLY A 71 -1.25 19.38 12.02
CA GLY A 71 -1.01 20.74 12.51
C GLY A 71 -0.49 21.73 11.45
N GLN A 72 -0.05 21.24 10.28
CA GLN A 72 0.38 22.04 9.12
C GLN A 72 -0.74 22.26 8.09
N LEU A 73 -1.95 21.74 8.35
CA LEU A 73 -3.15 22.11 7.60
C LEU A 73 -3.49 23.56 7.98
N GLU A 74 -2.99 24.52 7.20
CA GLU A 74 -3.33 25.93 7.37
C GLU A 74 -4.87 26.03 7.32
N PRO A 75 -5.53 26.55 8.38
CA PRO A 75 -6.97 26.64 8.39
C PRO A 75 -7.37 27.52 7.20
N VAL A 76 -8.06 26.96 6.22
CA VAL A 76 -8.67 27.78 5.18
C VAL A 76 -9.79 28.56 5.86
N SER A 77 -9.47 29.77 6.34
CA SER A 77 -10.48 30.70 6.80
C SER A 77 -11.40 30.95 5.61
N LYS A 78 -12.63 30.47 5.66
CA LYS A 78 -13.67 30.91 4.75
C LYS A 78 -13.75 32.42 4.89
N SER A 79 -13.41 33.13 3.83
CA SER A 79 -13.73 34.55 3.75
C SER A 79 -15.25 34.66 3.63
N ARG A 80 -15.81 35.29 4.68
CA ARG A 80 -17.15 35.91 4.80
C ARG A 80 -18.18 35.15 5.61
#